data_AF-A0A522JYB3-F1
#
_entry.id   AF-A0A522JYB3-F1
#
_cell.length_a   1.000
_cell.length_b   1.000
_cell.length_c   1.000
_cell.angle_alpha   90.00
_cell.angle_beta   90.00
_cell.angle_gamma   90.00
#
_symmetry.space_group_name_H-M   'P 1'
#
loop_
_entity.id
_entity.type
_entity.pdbx_description
1 polymer ?
#
loop_
_entity_poly.entity_id
_entity_poly.type
_entity_poly.pdbx_seq_one_letter_code
_entity_poly.pdbx_strand_id
1 'polypeptide(L)'
;MRKIPYRPLALALACLLAPCAQAWADSIPLDIVQENFGPQYFYRLGINVGVNGAKPEEYLFDTGSDSFNIDVGLTALGGSGPAWFPTQPGTATGPLQFYLYGDGTYGYLQSSTTVASMQFYNSTTGAQVAGYGTAAGAPVAINYAYVTTTSTGPVVGTFPDGTTLKIDEDFQNNLAKGIAPEEGVFYGIFGAGDFGNGVPGMLSKSGYIVEANGTGVGPGNCGPACLIEGLTPALRAQFLTAVPWIGGAQGSFALSGANSASQFDTEFTYTLSQGGQTLWSATYPTLFDTGTPDIMLIDNDDGFPPGSALNPGITLTATGAVAGAQGSSIVSGDPNSGDYSNVVGIGPYGGFPDSAIYGISFFFHNAVMYDLENQQTAYTPFFVTEAPITSSLDVTPAMGLLGLAGNISGTGTLQVEANGVANLSGTNTYTGATRVAANGWLGLAGPGSIADSSNVQVDGVFDISRTSHTTDIRSLSGSGYVALGDATLNLTAANGRFDGSLVDGGLSGGVGGHLIVSGGSELLTGDNSFTGPTGIGANGALVLTGALTGNAINLGLL
;
A
#
# COMPACT_ATOMS: atom_id res chain seq x y z
N MET A 1 -59.72 -26.25 -17.73
CA MET A 1 -59.31 -24.83 -17.81
C MET A 1 -57.79 -24.77 -17.99
N ARG A 2 -57.32 -23.89 -18.87
CA ARG A 2 -56.01 -23.87 -19.52
C ARG A 2 -54.85 -23.43 -18.60
N LYS A 3 -53.66 -23.95 -18.94
CA LYS A 3 -52.29 -23.57 -18.51
C LYS A 3 -51.93 -22.11 -18.89
N ILE A 4 -50.98 -21.49 -18.17
CA ILE A 4 -49.64 -21.00 -18.63
C ILE A 4 -48.99 -20.11 -17.53
N PRO A 5 -47.65 -20.08 -17.41
CA PRO A 5 -46.88 -19.65 -16.23
C PRO A 5 -46.31 -18.23 -16.33
N TYR A 6 -45.99 -17.60 -15.19
CA TYR A 6 -45.13 -16.43 -15.14
C TYR A 6 -43.69 -16.85 -14.78
N ARG A 7 -42.78 -16.71 -15.75
CA ARG A 7 -41.34 -16.55 -15.52
C ARG A 7 -41.07 -15.09 -15.16
N PRO A 8 -40.10 -14.78 -14.29
CA PRO A 8 -39.28 -13.60 -14.47
C PRO A 8 -37.93 -14.04 -15.05
N LEU A 9 -37.78 -13.81 -16.35
CA LEU A 9 -36.50 -13.76 -17.03
C LEU A 9 -35.99 -12.31 -16.95
N ALA A 10 -34.68 -12.16 -16.73
CA ALA A 10 -33.87 -10.96 -16.95
C ALA A 10 -34.07 -9.76 -16.00
N LEU A 11 -33.24 -9.71 -14.95
CA LEU A 11 -32.64 -8.46 -14.47
C LEU A 11 -31.12 -8.48 -14.75
N ALA A 12 -30.77 -8.77 -16.01
CA ALA A 12 -29.42 -8.63 -16.54
C ALA A 12 -29.47 -7.62 -17.69
N LEU A 13 -29.94 -6.40 -17.40
CA LEU A 13 -29.88 -5.27 -18.34
C LEU A 13 -30.13 -3.93 -17.63
N ALA A 14 -29.30 -3.60 -16.64
CA ALA A 14 -29.34 -2.29 -15.97
C ALA A 14 -27.95 -1.62 -15.83
N CYS A 15 -26.98 -2.01 -16.65
CA CYS A 15 -25.64 -1.38 -16.70
C CYS A 15 -25.35 -0.61 -17.99
N LEU A 16 -26.35 -0.31 -18.83
CA LEU A 16 -26.09 0.26 -20.17
C LEU A 16 -26.40 1.75 -20.36
N LEU A 17 -26.84 2.50 -19.33
CA LEU A 17 -27.14 3.94 -19.50
C LEU A 17 -26.79 4.85 -18.31
N ALA A 18 -25.89 4.42 -17.43
CA ALA A 18 -25.12 5.32 -16.58
C ALA A 18 -23.66 4.89 -16.73
N PRO A 19 -22.68 5.80 -16.79
CA PRO A 19 -21.33 5.40 -16.49
C PRO A 19 -21.35 4.96 -15.02
N CYS A 20 -21.51 3.65 -14.79
CA CYS A 20 -20.85 3.04 -13.66
C CYS A 20 -19.37 3.29 -13.95
N ALA A 21 -18.85 4.42 -13.48
CA ALA A 21 -17.44 4.51 -13.19
C ALA A 21 -17.20 3.39 -12.18
N GLN A 22 -16.80 2.21 -12.67
CA GLN A 22 -15.88 1.42 -11.87
C GLN A 22 -14.80 2.43 -11.47
N ALA A 23 -14.54 2.63 -10.18
CA ALA A 23 -13.40 3.42 -9.78
C ALA A 23 -12.18 2.61 -10.24
N TRP A 24 -11.52 3.06 -11.32
CA TRP A 24 -10.27 2.46 -11.76
C TRP A 24 -9.21 2.94 -10.77
N ALA A 25 -8.36 2.02 -10.33
CA ALA A 25 -7.16 2.38 -9.61
C ALA A 25 -6.06 2.68 -10.64
N ASP A 26 -5.23 3.66 -10.37
CA ASP A 26 -4.08 3.99 -11.23
C ASP A 26 -2.78 3.64 -10.50
N SER A 27 -1.99 2.75 -11.08
CA SER A 27 -0.65 2.43 -10.59
C SER A 27 0.38 3.43 -11.12
N ILE A 28 0.96 4.19 -10.20
CA ILE A 28 1.98 5.21 -10.44
C ILE A 28 3.30 4.71 -9.85
N PRO A 29 4.31 4.38 -10.69
CA PRO A 29 5.61 3.94 -10.20
C PRO A 29 6.29 5.03 -9.37
N LEU A 30 6.88 4.64 -8.25
CA LEU A 30 7.75 5.48 -7.44
C LEU A 30 9.20 5.05 -7.65
N ASP A 31 10.12 5.99 -7.50
CA ASP A 31 11.55 5.73 -7.55
C ASP A 31 12.11 5.53 -6.15
N ILE A 32 12.97 4.52 -5.96
CA ILE A 32 13.74 4.36 -4.73
C ILE A 32 15.10 5.05 -4.95
N VAL A 33 15.31 6.18 -4.28
CA VAL A 33 16.53 6.97 -4.38
C VAL A 33 17.42 6.66 -3.18
N GLN A 34 18.65 6.21 -3.41
CA GLN A 34 19.65 6.03 -2.36
C GLN A 34 20.57 7.25 -2.29
N GLU A 35 20.68 7.82 -1.10
CA GLU A 35 21.59 8.93 -0.82
C GLU A 35 22.70 8.50 0.12
N ASN A 36 23.90 9.04 -0.07
CA ASN A 36 25.07 8.72 0.74
C ASN A 36 25.47 9.92 1.58
N PHE A 37 25.58 9.71 2.89
CA PHE A 37 26.00 10.71 3.86
C PHE A 37 27.20 10.18 4.66
N GLY A 38 28.40 10.48 4.16
CA GLY A 38 29.64 9.98 4.77
C GLY A 38 29.70 8.44 4.80
N PRO A 39 29.83 7.80 5.98
CA PRO A 39 29.85 6.34 6.12
C PRO A 39 28.44 5.69 6.10
N GLN A 40 27.39 6.49 5.96
CA GLN A 40 25.99 6.06 5.98
C GLN A 40 25.34 6.23 4.62
N TYR A 41 24.23 5.52 4.44
CA TYR A 41 23.27 5.77 3.37
C TYR A 41 21.85 5.68 3.92
N PHE A 42 20.92 6.35 3.25
CA PHE A 42 19.48 6.22 3.48
C PHE A 42 18.75 6.24 2.16
N TYR A 43 17.44 6.01 2.21
CA TYR A 43 16.60 6.02 1.04
C TYR A 43 15.49 7.07 1.13
N ARG A 44 15.04 7.48 -0.05
CA ARG A 44 13.86 8.32 -0.30
C ARG A 44 12.97 7.67 -1.35
N LEU A 45 11.70 8.06 -1.35
CA LEU A 45 10.82 7.81 -2.48
C LEU A 45 10.73 9.05 -3.36
N GLY A 46 10.90 8.86 -4.66
CA GLY A 46 10.70 9.86 -5.68
C GLY A 46 9.40 9.62 -6.45
N ILE A 47 8.79 10.69 -6.94
CA ILE A 47 7.67 10.63 -7.87
C ILE A 47 7.85 11.64 -9.01
N ASN A 48 7.66 11.17 -10.24
CA ASN A 48 7.84 11.99 -11.43
C ASN A 48 6.51 12.64 -11.86
N VAL A 49 6.44 13.97 -11.72
CA VAL A 49 5.18 14.72 -11.86
C VAL A 49 5.33 15.87 -12.83
N GLY A 50 4.39 15.99 -13.77
CA GLY A 50 4.16 17.20 -14.56
C GLY A 50 2.88 17.89 -14.08
N VAL A 51 2.87 19.22 -14.12
CA VAL A 51 1.66 20.01 -13.80
C VAL A 51 1.28 20.89 -14.97
N ASN A 52 -0.01 21.01 -15.26
CA ASN A 52 -0.53 21.82 -16.37
C ASN A 52 0.12 21.49 -17.74
N GLY A 53 0.56 20.24 -17.96
CA GLY A 53 1.28 19.84 -19.18
C GLY A 53 2.71 20.37 -19.30
N ALA A 54 3.29 20.89 -18.21
CA ALA A 54 4.69 21.27 -18.13
C ALA A 54 5.62 20.05 -18.20
N LYS A 55 6.93 20.31 -18.36
CA LYS A 55 7.94 19.25 -18.30
C LYS A 55 7.85 18.53 -16.94
N PRO A 56 7.77 17.20 -16.89
CA PRO A 56 7.74 16.50 -15.63
C PRO A 56 9.14 16.47 -15.00
N GLU A 57 9.18 16.52 -13.67
CA GLU A 57 10.40 16.44 -12.86
C GLU A 57 10.18 15.52 -11.66
N GLU A 58 11.28 15.14 -11.02
CA GLU A 58 11.30 14.30 -9.83
C GLU A 58 11.03 15.13 -8.57
N TYR A 59 10.08 14.68 -7.74
CA TYR A 59 9.75 15.29 -6.45
C TYR A 59 9.90 14.27 -5.33
N LEU A 60 10.28 14.73 -4.14
CA LEU A 60 10.32 13.87 -2.95
C LEU A 60 8.90 13.46 -2.59
N PHE A 61 8.59 12.17 -2.64
CA PHE A 61 7.31 11.62 -2.22
C PHE A 61 7.29 11.45 -0.70
N ASP A 62 6.48 12.26 -0.03
CA ASP A 62 6.53 12.42 1.42
C ASP A 62 5.13 12.27 2.06
N THR A 63 4.85 11.12 2.66
CA THR A 63 3.62 10.87 3.41
C THR A 63 3.54 11.61 4.76
N GLY A 64 4.65 12.19 5.23
CA GLY A 64 4.70 13.08 6.39
C GLY A 64 4.35 14.54 6.09
N SER A 65 4.21 14.89 4.80
CA SER A 65 3.86 16.23 4.32
C SER A 65 2.51 16.27 3.62
N ASP A 66 1.80 17.40 3.70
CA ASP A 66 0.49 17.60 3.06
C ASP A 66 0.52 18.58 1.88
N SER A 67 1.60 19.33 1.69
CA SER A 67 1.69 20.34 0.64
C SER A 67 2.49 19.84 -0.56
N PHE A 68 1.98 20.08 -1.78
CA PHE A 68 2.78 19.94 -2.98
C PHE A 68 3.58 21.22 -3.21
N ASN A 69 4.88 21.14 -2.97
CA ASN A 69 5.84 22.21 -3.08
C ASN A 69 6.65 22.07 -4.37
N ILE A 70 6.76 23.15 -5.14
CA ILE A 70 7.47 23.17 -6.42
C ILE A 70 8.54 24.27 -6.40
N ASP A 71 9.79 23.88 -6.59
CA ASP A 71 10.93 24.79 -6.63
C ASP A 71 11.09 25.41 -8.01
N VAL A 72 10.96 26.74 -8.08
CA VAL A 72 10.96 27.47 -9.36
C VAL A 72 12.02 28.56 -9.46
N GLY A 73 12.59 28.96 -8.33
CA GLY A 73 13.62 30.01 -8.26
C GLY A 73 13.07 31.42 -8.43
N LEU A 74 13.89 32.43 -8.12
CA LEU A 74 13.48 33.84 -8.10
C LEU A 74 13.10 34.38 -9.49
N THR A 75 13.58 33.77 -10.57
CA THR A 75 13.25 34.19 -11.93
C THR A 75 11.76 34.07 -12.24
N ALA A 76 11.04 33.17 -11.56
CA ALA A 76 9.60 33.01 -11.69
C ALA A 76 8.81 34.25 -11.24
N LEU A 77 9.35 35.07 -10.33
CA LEU A 77 8.73 36.35 -9.92
C LEU A 77 8.72 37.38 -11.06
N GLY A 78 9.65 37.25 -12.01
CA GLY A 78 9.71 38.08 -13.22
C GLY A 78 8.75 37.66 -14.33
N GLY A 79 7.91 36.63 -14.11
CA GLY A 79 7.01 36.06 -15.12
C GLY A 79 7.70 35.10 -16.09
N SER A 80 8.93 34.69 -15.80
CA SER A 80 9.69 33.67 -16.54
C SER A 80 9.92 32.44 -15.65
N GLY A 81 8.88 31.62 -15.46
CA GLY A 81 9.00 30.37 -14.73
C GLY A 81 9.81 29.31 -15.50
N PRO A 82 10.34 28.29 -14.80
CA PRO A 82 11.08 27.21 -15.43
C PRO A 82 10.18 26.31 -16.30
N ALA A 83 10.79 25.45 -17.12
CA ALA A 83 10.05 24.58 -18.05
C ALA A 83 9.12 23.57 -17.36
N TRP A 84 9.41 23.20 -16.11
CA TRP A 84 8.59 22.31 -15.29
C TRP A 84 7.48 23.03 -14.52
N PHE A 85 7.53 24.36 -14.47
CA PHE A 85 6.47 25.18 -13.90
C PHE A 85 6.41 26.54 -14.61
N PRO A 86 5.76 26.61 -15.79
CA PRO A 86 5.70 27.84 -16.56
C PRO A 86 4.72 28.82 -15.89
N THR A 87 5.24 29.69 -15.03
CA THR A 87 4.47 30.81 -14.46
C THR A 87 4.01 31.71 -15.61
N GLN A 88 2.71 31.72 -15.89
CA GLN A 88 2.15 32.60 -16.91
C GLN A 88 1.95 34.01 -16.34
N PRO A 89 2.35 35.07 -17.06
CA PRO A 89 2.03 36.43 -16.66
C PRO A 89 0.51 36.60 -16.46
N GLY A 90 0.11 37.05 -15.26
CA GLY A 90 -1.28 37.26 -14.89
C GLY A 90 -1.99 36.09 -14.19
N THR A 91 -1.34 34.93 -14.04
CA THR A 91 -1.84 33.88 -13.14
C THR A 91 -1.76 34.37 -11.70
N ALA A 92 -2.88 34.29 -10.97
CA ALA A 92 -2.93 34.73 -9.60
C ALA A 92 -2.10 33.80 -8.70
N THR A 93 -1.07 34.35 -8.08
CA THR A 93 -0.37 33.75 -6.94
C THR A 93 -0.74 34.52 -5.68
N GLY A 94 -0.79 33.83 -4.55
CA GLY A 94 -0.91 34.45 -3.24
C GLY A 94 0.27 35.38 -2.94
N PRO A 95 0.20 36.13 -1.82
CA PRO A 95 1.33 36.94 -1.39
C PRO A 95 2.56 36.07 -1.11
N LEU A 96 3.73 36.67 -1.27
CA LEU A 96 4.97 36.05 -0.79
C LEU A 96 4.95 35.93 0.73
N GLN A 97 5.38 34.79 1.22
CA GLN A 97 5.42 34.45 2.63
C GLN A 97 6.64 33.59 2.94
N PHE A 98 7.11 33.69 4.18
CA PHE A 98 8.12 32.77 4.71
C PHE A 98 7.41 31.53 5.27
N TYR A 99 7.81 30.36 4.80
CA TYR A 99 7.45 29.07 5.37
C TYR A 99 8.69 28.51 6.04
N LEU A 100 8.75 28.61 7.37
CA LEU A 100 9.95 28.31 8.14
C LEU A 100 9.73 27.07 8.99
N TYR A 101 10.77 26.25 9.06
CA TYR A 101 10.76 25.02 9.83
C TYR A 101 11.35 25.24 11.23
N GLY A 102 10.96 24.37 12.16
CA GLY A 102 11.56 24.26 13.49
C GLY A 102 11.62 25.59 14.25
N ASP A 103 12.84 26.02 14.56
CA ASP A 103 13.12 27.24 15.32
C ASP A 103 12.97 28.53 14.50
N GLY A 104 12.54 28.44 13.25
CA GLY A 104 12.33 29.58 12.36
C GLY A 104 13.62 30.10 11.71
N THR A 105 14.73 29.37 11.80
CA THR A 105 16.01 29.84 11.26
C THR A 105 16.24 29.45 9.80
N TYR A 106 15.38 28.62 9.21
CA TYR A 106 15.45 28.18 7.82
C TYR A 106 14.08 27.80 7.24
N GLY A 107 13.99 27.75 5.91
CA GLY A 107 12.80 27.31 5.17
C GLY A 107 12.73 27.95 3.79
N TYR A 108 11.52 28.31 3.33
CA TYR A 108 11.30 28.81 1.98
C TYR A 108 10.66 30.20 1.97
N LEU A 109 11.10 31.04 1.02
CA LEU A 109 10.31 32.15 0.52
C LEU A 109 9.37 31.60 -0.56
N GLN A 110 8.08 31.53 -0.25
CA GLN A 110 7.09 30.86 -1.10
C GLN A 110 5.84 31.71 -1.38
N SER A 111 5.02 31.26 -2.32
CA SER A 111 3.63 31.73 -2.50
C SER A 111 2.72 30.57 -2.84
N SER A 112 1.44 30.64 -2.48
CA SER A 112 0.45 29.65 -2.90
C SER A 112 -0.09 29.94 -4.30
N THR A 113 -0.38 28.91 -5.08
CA THR A 113 -1.21 29.01 -6.30
C THR A 113 -2.04 27.74 -6.47
N THR A 114 -2.67 27.58 -7.64
CA THR A 114 -3.34 26.35 -8.00
C THR A 114 -2.90 25.83 -9.36
N VAL A 115 -2.92 24.51 -9.53
CA VAL A 115 -2.75 23.84 -10.83
C VAL A 115 -4.06 23.21 -11.28
N ALA A 116 -4.31 23.21 -12.58
CA ALA A 116 -5.52 22.69 -13.22
C ALA A 116 -5.39 21.23 -13.67
N SER A 117 -4.17 20.67 -13.64
CA SER A 117 -3.96 19.24 -13.85
C SER A 117 -2.61 18.77 -13.32
N MET A 118 -2.54 17.48 -13.01
CA MET A 118 -1.32 16.75 -12.64
C MET A 118 -1.20 15.52 -13.53
N GLN A 119 0.01 15.22 -13.98
CA GLN A 119 0.35 14.05 -14.80
C GLN A 119 1.48 13.31 -14.14
N PHE A 120 1.37 11.99 -14.07
CA PHE A 120 2.37 11.12 -13.44
C PHE A 120 3.07 10.31 -14.51
N TYR A 121 4.38 10.10 -14.32
CA TYR A 121 5.24 9.47 -15.30
C TYR A 121 6.05 8.34 -14.66
N ASN A 122 6.34 7.32 -15.45
CA ASN A 122 7.37 6.35 -15.08
C ASN A 122 8.74 6.94 -15.46
N SER A 123 9.57 7.24 -14.47
CA SER A 123 10.87 7.92 -14.65
C SER A 123 11.84 7.16 -15.54
N THR A 124 11.76 5.82 -15.54
CA THR A 124 12.62 4.96 -16.36
C THR A 124 12.27 5.02 -17.84
N THR A 125 10.98 5.04 -18.17
CA THR A 125 10.50 4.97 -19.56
C THR A 125 10.10 6.33 -20.15
N GLY A 126 9.86 7.32 -19.29
CA GLY A 126 9.28 8.62 -19.65
C GLY A 126 7.81 8.55 -20.06
N ALA A 127 7.16 7.39 -19.93
CA ALA A 127 5.76 7.22 -20.28
C ALA A 127 4.87 7.87 -19.23
N GLN A 128 3.88 8.65 -19.66
CA GLN A 128 2.81 9.09 -18.78
C GLN A 128 1.96 7.88 -18.39
N VAL A 129 1.81 7.64 -17.09
CA VAL A 129 1.07 6.49 -16.54
C VAL A 129 -0.31 6.88 -16.02
N ALA A 130 -0.47 8.12 -15.53
CA ALA A 130 -1.74 8.63 -15.04
C ALA A 130 -1.87 10.16 -15.29
N GLY A 131 -3.09 10.67 -15.18
CA GLY A 131 -3.35 12.10 -15.34
C GLY A 131 -4.70 12.52 -14.77
N TYR A 132 -4.69 13.56 -13.95
CA TYR A 132 -5.86 14.05 -13.24
C TYR A 132 -6.11 15.52 -13.60
N GLY A 133 -7.36 15.82 -13.96
CA GLY A 133 -7.84 17.18 -14.06
C GLY A 133 -8.28 17.69 -12.69
N THR A 134 -7.82 18.87 -12.30
CA THR A 134 -8.11 19.49 -11.01
C THR A 134 -8.88 20.79 -11.26
N ALA A 135 -10.11 20.67 -11.76
CA ALA A 135 -10.90 21.80 -12.27
C ALA A 135 -11.16 22.90 -11.22
N ALA A 136 -11.21 22.54 -9.94
CA ALA A 136 -11.33 23.50 -8.82
C ALA A 136 -9.99 24.15 -8.41
N GLY A 137 -8.89 23.75 -9.06
CA GLY A 137 -7.53 24.19 -8.77
C GLY A 137 -6.93 23.43 -7.59
N ALA A 138 -5.99 22.52 -7.87
CA ALA A 138 -5.23 21.86 -6.81
C ALA A 138 -4.25 22.85 -6.18
N PRO A 139 -4.29 23.07 -4.86
CA PRO A 139 -3.35 23.97 -4.20
C PRO A 139 -1.93 23.44 -4.34
N VAL A 140 -1.01 24.33 -4.69
CA VAL A 140 0.44 24.06 -4.68
C VAL A 140 1.16 25.24 -4.04
N ALA A 141 2.25 24.97 -3.34
CA ALA A 141 3.19 25.99 -2.89
C ALA A 141 4.31 26.12 -3.92
N ILE A 142 4.61 27.35 -4.31
CA ILE A 142 5.73 27.67 -5.19
C ILE A 142 6.86 28.22 -4.33
N ASN A 143 8.00 27.54 -4.34
CA ASN A 143 9.20 27.94 -3.65
C ASN A 143 10.10 28.76 -4.58
N TYR A 144 10.31 30.03 -4.23
CA TYR A 144 11.18 30.92 -5.00
C TYR A 144 12.62 30.87 -4.51
N ALA A 145 12.84 30.63 -3.22
CA ALA A 145 14.16 30.51 -2.63
C ALA A 145 14.12 29.70 -1.35
N TYR A 146 15.10 28.82 -1.16
CA TYR A 146 15.50 28.39 0.18
C TYR A 146 16.18 29.55 0.91
N VAL A 147 15.84 29.72 2.19
CA VAL A 147 16.30 30.81 3.04
C VAL A 147 16.79 30.27 4.36
N THR A 148 17.88 30.84 4.87
CA THR A 148 18.40 30.49 6.19
C THR A 148 19.21 31.63 6.79
N THR A 149 19.33 31.64 8.12
CA THR A 149 20.16 32.59 8.87
C THR A 149 21.66 32.41 8.61
N THR A 150 22.08 31.20 8.22
CA THR A 150 23.49 30.84 7.99
C THR A 150 23.96 31.07 6.55
N SER A 151 23.03 31.31 5.63
CA SER A 151 23.32 31.56 4.21
C SER A 151 24.15 32.82 4.02
N THR A 152 24.86 32.88 2.90
CA THR A 152 25.76 34.01 2.57
C THR A 152 25.17 34.98 1.55
N GLY A 153 24.05 34.62 0.92
CA GLY A 153 23.38 35.44 -0.09
C GLY A 153 22.67 36.68 0.45
N PRO A 154 21.91 37.38 -0.41
CA PRO A 154 21.20 38.61 -0.05
C PRO A 154 20.17 38.40 1.07
N VAL A 155 20.01 39.42 1.91
CA VAL A 155 18.96 39.46 2.94
C VAL A 155 17.59 39.61 2.29
N VAL A 156 16.64 38.78 2.69
CA VAL A 156 15.25 38.79 2.21
C VAL A 156 14.24 39.13 3.29
N GLY A 157 14.61 38.98 4.56
CA GLY A 157 13.75 39.35 5.68
C GLY A 157 14.53 39.50 6.98
N THR A 158 14.08 40.43 7.83
CA THR A 158 14.56 40.56 9.21
C THR A 158 13.34 40.60 10.12
N PHE A 159 13.30 39.67 11.07
CA PHE A 159 12.23 39.58 12.06
C PHE A 159 12.41 40.59 13.20
N PRO A 160 11.34 40.91 13.96
CA PRO A 160 11.41 41.88 15.06
C PRO A 160 12.41 41.53 16.17
N ASP A 161 12.76 40.25 16.31
CA ASP A 161 13.76 39.74 17.26
C ASP A 161 15.21 39.94 16.77
N GLY A 162 15.40 40.46 15.55
CA GLY A 162 16.70 40.67 14.91
C GLY A 162 17.18 39.51 14.04
N THR A 163 16.47 38.37 14.02
CA THR A 163 16.79 37.23 13.17
C THR A 163 16.70 37.63 11.70
N THR A 164 17.76 37.38 10.94
CA THR A 164 17.85 37.79 9.52
C THR A 164 17.96 36.57 8.62
N LEU A 165 17.03 36.43 7.69
CA LEU A 165 17.02 35.39 6.68
C LEU A 165 17.67 35.86 5.39
N LYS A 166 18.51 34.99 4.83
CA LYS A 166 19.23 35.22 3.59
C LYS A 166 18.93 34.10 2.60
N ILE A 167 18.99 34.44 1.31
CA ILE A 167 18.84 33.47 0.23
C ILE A 167 20.04 32.52 0.23
N ASP A 168 19.74 31.24 0.03
CA ASP A 168 20.71 30.24 -0.38
C ASP A 168 21.03 30.40 -1.87
N GLU A 169 22.27 30.78 -2.18
CA GLU A 169 22.70 30.99 -3.56
C GLU A 169 22.90 29.67 -4.31
N ASP A 170 23.21 28.58 -3.61
CA ASP A 170 23.39 27.26 -4.23
C ASP A 170 22.06 26.72 -4.75
N PHE A 171 20.97 26.89 -4.00
CA PHE A 171 19.61 26.62 -4.46
C PHE A 171 19.31 27.35 -5.79
N GLN A 172 19.59 28.66 -5.86
CA GLN A 172 19.35 29.44 -7.09
C GLN A 172 20.25 29.00 -8.24
N ASN A 173 21.53 28.74 -7.96
CA ASN A 173 22.52 28.32 -8.95
C ASN A 173 22.20 26.93 -9.52
N ASN A 174 21.70 26.01 -8.71
CA ASN A 174 21.28 24.68 -9.14
C ASN A 174 20.09 24.78 -10.09
N LEU A 175 19.03 25.49 -9.69
CA LEU A 175 17.87 25.72 -10.54
C LEU A 175 18.23 26.39 -11.88
N ALA A 176 19.11 27.39 -11.87
CA ALA A 176 19.58 28.06 -13.08
C ALA A 176 20.34 27.12 -14.04
N LYS A 177 20.92 26.04 -13.53
CA LYS A 177 21.60 24.99 -14.32
C LYS A 177 20.67 23.84 -14.70
N GLY A 178 19.41 23.86 -14.27
CA GLY A 178 18.49 22.74 -14.41
C GLY A 178 18.92 21.53 -13.58
N ILE A 179 19.47 21.78 -12.39
CA ILE A 179 19.79 20.76 -11.38
C ILE A 179 18.76 20.91 -10.25
N ALA A 180 18.22 19.81 -9.76
CA ALA A 180 17.32 19.78 -8.64
C ALA A 180 18.01 20.37 -7.38
N PRO A 181 17.38 21.33 -6.69
CA PRO A 181 18.01 21.99 -5.56
C PRO A 181 17.94 21.17 -4.27
N GLU A 182 16.90 20.36 -4.09
CA GLU A 182 16.67 19.57 -2.88
C GLU A 182 17.43 18.25 -2.98
N GLU A 183 18.39 18.05 -2.06
CA GLU A 183 19.22 16.85 -1.97
C GLU A 183 20.00 16.53 -3.28
N GLY A 184 20.00 17.47 -4.25
CA GLY A 184 20.54 17.28 -5.59
C GLY A 184 19.69 16.38 -6.50
N VAL A 185 18.50 15.99 -6.07
CA VAL A 185 17.63 15.00 -6.75
C VAL A 185 16.23 15.53 -7.02
N PHE A 186 15.64 16.27 -6.09
CA PHE A 186 14.23 16.65 -6.14
C PHE A 186 14.01 18.14 -6.47
N TYR A 187 12.94 18.42 -7.21
CA TYR A 187 12.46 19.78 -7.56
C TYR A 187 11.37 20.29 -6.61
N GLY A 188 11.32 19.70 -5.42
CA GLY A 188 10.37 20.03 -4.36
C GLY A 188 9.81 18.77 -3.70
N ILE A 189 8.73 18.96 -2.96
CA ILE A 189 8.12 17.92 -2.12
C ILE A 189 6.71 17.65 -2.63
N PHE A 190 6.43 16.41 -3.00
CA PHE A 190 5.09 15.90 -3.23
C PHE A 190 4.50 15.41 -1.91
N GLY A 191 3.79 16.28 -1.20
CA GLY A 191 3.11 15.92 0.04
C GLY A 191 2.01 14.89 -0.21
N ALA A 192 2.15 13.72 0.41
CA ALA A 192 1.32 12.53 0.23
C ALA A 192 0.64 12.06 1.52
N GLY A 193 0.55 12.92 2.55
CA GLY A 193 -0.16 12.63 3.78
C GLY A 193 -1.67 12.44 3.57
N ASP A 194 -2.29 11.64 4.42
CA ASP A 194 -3.75 11.42 4.43
C ASP A 194 -4.51 12.50 5.23
N PHE A 195 -3.80 13.58 5.54
CA PHE A 195 -4.27 14.78 6.23
C PHE A 195 -4.01 16.04 5.39
N GLY A 196 -4.57 17.17 5.84
CA GLY A 196 -4.32 18.47 5.22
C GLY A 196 -4.68 18.50 3.72
N ASN A 197 -3.73 18.93 2.89
CA ASN A 197 -3.88 18.96 1.43
C ASN A 197 -3.09 17.87 0.69
N GLY A 198 -2.72 16.76 1.35
CA GLY A 198 -1.93 15.71 0.71
C GLY A 198 -2.54 15.26 -0.62
N VAL A 199 -1.68 15.19 -1.64
CA VAL A 199 -2.12 15.12 -3.04
C VAL A 199 -2.94 13.86 -3.33
N PRO A 200 -2.54 12.65 -2.92
CA PRO A 200 -3.35 11.46 -3.19
C PRO A 200 -4.77 11.58 -2.64
N GLY A 201 -4.92 12.09 -1.42
CA GLY A 201 -6.24 12.35 -0.82
C GLY A 201 -7.07 13.40 -1.57
N MET A 202 -6.43 14.38 -2.23
CA MET A 202 -7.11 15.30 -3.13
C MET A 202 -7.56 14.64 -4.45
N LEU A 203 -6.87 13.60 -4.91
CA LEU A 203 -7.12 12.94 -6.20
C LEU A 203 -8.09 11.76 -6.10
N SER A 204 -8.19 11.12 -4.94
CA SER A 204 -9.05 9.96 -4.71
C SER A 204 -10.06 10.18 -3.59
N LYS A 205 -11.28 9.73 -3.83
CA LYS A 205 -12.33 9.71 -2.80
C LYS A 205 -12.18 8.52 -1.84
N SER A 206 -11.68 7.41 -2.37
CA SER A 206 -11.62 6.12 -1.66
C SER A 206 -10.36 5.97 -0.80
N GLY A 207 -9.27 6.63 -1.19
CA GLY A 207 -7.93 6.43 -0.64
C GLY A 207 -6.91 5.89 -1.64
N TYR A 208 -5.75 5.48 -1.13
CA TYR A 208 -4.57 5.11 -1.92
C TYR A 208 -3.66 4.14 -1.16
N ILE A 209 -2.72 3.51 -1.87
CA ILE A 209 -1.69 2.62 -1.32
C ILE A 209 -0.31 3.19 -1.66
N VAL A 210 0.60 3.16 -0.69
CA VAL A 210 2.01 3.48 -0.86
C VAL A 210 2.81 2.25 -0.46
N GLU A 211 3.74 1.83 -1.32
CA GLU A 211 4.53 0.63 -1.09
C GLU A 211 5.93 0.75 -1.71
N ALA A 212 6.91 0.15 -1.05
CA ALA A 212 8.28 0.04 -1.53
C ALA A 212 8.91 -1.34 -1.23
N ASN A 213 8.08 -2.31 -0.84
CA ASN A 213 8.48 -3.68 -0.49
C ASN A 213 8.52 -4.61 -1.72
N GLY A 214 8.48 -4.06 -2.93
CA GLY A 214 8.49 -4.81 -4.17
C GLY A 214 9.89 -5.28 -4.58
N THR A 215 9.96 -6.42 -5.26
CA THR A 215 11.22 -7.02 -5.75
C THR A 215 11.62 -6.54 -7.15
N GLY A 216 10.75 -5.80 -7.85
CA GLY A 216 10.92 -5.43 -9.25
C GLY A 216 10.65 -6.55 -10.26
N VAL A 217 10.34 -7.76 -9.80
CA VAL A 217 10.04 -8.94 -10.65
C VAL A 217 8.52 -9.22 -10.73
N GLY A 218 7.73 -8.56 -9.87
CA GLY A 218 6.28 -8.69 -9.86
C GLY A 218 5.61 -8.15 -11.14
N PRO A 219 4.38 -8.60 -11.46
CA PRO A 219 3.63 -8.11 -12.60
C PRO A 219 3.13 -6.68 -12.39
N GLY A 220 3.06 -5.91 -13.49
CA GLY A 220 2.58 -4.53 -13.50
C GLY A 220 3.67 -3.53 -13.86
N ASN A 221 3.35 -2.24 -13.71
CA ASN A 221 4.23 -1.15 -14.12
C ASN A 221 5.08 -0.57 -12.97
N CYS A 222 4.79 -0.95 -11.73
CA CYS A 222 5.34 -0.31 -10.53
C CYS A 222 6.69 -0.82 -10.02
N GLY A 223 7.38 -1.73 -10.73
CA GLY A 223 8.73 -2.14 -10.34
C GLY A 223 8.83 -2.51 -8.84
N PRO A 224 9.75 -1.91 -8.06
CA PRO A 224 9.87 -2.15 -6.62
C PRO A 224 9.02 -1.23 -5.72
N ALA A 225 8.45 -0.14 -6.25
CA ALA A 225 7.71 0.84 -5.44
C ALA A 225 6.55 1.49 -6.21
N CYS A 226 5.40 1.64 -5.56
CA CYS A 226 4.16 2.07 -6.19
C CYS A 226 3.38 3.05 -5.30
N LEU A 227 2.75 4.02 -5.95
CA LEU A 227 1.52 4.65 -5.48
C LEU A 227 0.36 4.02 -6.27
N ILE A 228 -0.62 3.42 -5.59
CA ILE A 228 -1.87 3.00 -6.23
C ILE A 228 -2.95 4.00 -5.81
N GLU A 229 -3.38 4.83 -6.75
CA GLU A 229 -4.40 5.85 -6.51
C GLU A 229 -5.79 5.28 -6.73
N GLY A 230 -6.68 5.36 -5.73
CA GLY A 230 -8.00 4.74 -5.76
C GLY A 230 -8.02 3.31 -5.19
N LEU A 231 -9.03 3.00 -4.37
CA LEU A 231 -9.17 1.70 -3.71
C LEU A 231 -10.39 0.96 -4.21
N THR A 232 -10.18 -0.29 -4.60
CA THR A 232 -11.24 -1.25 -4.87
C THR A 232 -11.40 -2.22 -3.69
N PRO A 233 -12.52 -2.95 -3.59
CA PRO A 233 -12.66 -4.02 -2.60
C PRO A 233 -11.56 -5.09 -2.70
N ALA A 234 -11.08 -5.38 -3.92
CA ALA A 234 -9.96 -6.29 -4.13
C ALA A 234 -8.66 -5.73 -3.54
N LEU A 235 -8.34 -4.45 -3.76
CA LEU A 235 -7.17 -3.81 -3.16
C LEU A 235 -7.22 -3.85 -1.63
N ARG A 236 -8.36 -3.49 -1.03
CA ARG A 236 -8.54 -3.54 0.45
C ARG A 236 -8.34 -4.95 1.02
N ALA A 237 -8.78 -5.98 0.30
CA ALA A 237 -8.63 -7.36 0.73
C ALA A 237 -7.17 -7.87 0.74
N GLN A 238 -6.21 -7.12 0.18
CA GLN A 238 -4.79 -7.46 0.32
C GLN A 238 -4.22 -7.16 1.72
N PHE A 239 -4.89 -6.32 2.50
CA PHE A 239 -4.36 -5.83 3.77
C PHE A 239 -4.71 -6.76 4.94
N LEU A 240 -3.69 -7.09 5.74
CA LEU A 240 -3.81 -8.03 6.87
C LEU A 240 -4.21 -7.34 8.16
N THR A 241 -3.71 -6.12 8.37
CA THR A 241 -4.04 -5.31 9.53
C THR A 241 -4.63 -3.99 9.05
N ALA A 242 -5.77 -3.58 9.62
CA ALA A 242 -6.34 -2.25 9.44
C ALA A 242 -6.53 -1.58 10.80
N VAL A 243 -5.97 -0.39 10.96
CA VAL A 243 -5.96 0.38 12.20
C VAL A 243 -6.85 1.61 11.99
N PRO A 244 -7.98 1.74 12.69
CA PRO A 244 -8.86 2.91 12.58
C PRO A 244 -8.16 4.20 13.02
N TRP A 245 -8.55 5.32 12.41
CA TRP A 245 -8.05 6.63 12.81
C TRP A 245 -8.49 7.03 14.23
N ILE A 246 -7.56 7.58 15.01
CA ILE A 246 -7.78 8.15 16.33
C ILE A 246 -8.76 9.32 16.20
N GLY A 247 -9.95 9.16 16.78
CA GLY A 247 -10.98 10.20 16.73
C GLY A 247 -11.69 10.34 15.36
N GLY A 248 -11.35 9.53 14.37
CA GLY A 248 -11.92 9.58 13.02
C GLY A 248 -11.48 10.81 12.21
N ALA A 249 -12.20 11.07 11.12
CA ALA A 249 -11.94 12.17 10.20
C ALA A 249 -11.91 13.53 10.90
N GLN A 250 -10.86 14.31 10.66
CA GLN A 250 -10.68 15.67 11.18
C GLN A 250 -11.10 16.76 10.17
N GLY A 251 -11.30 16.37 8.91
CA GLY A 251 -11.71 17.27 7.84
C GLY A 251 -12.04 16.53 6.55
N SER A 252 -11.98 17.27 5.45
CA SER A 252 -12.13 16.70 4.12
C SER A 252 -11.16 17.34 3.13
N PHE A 253 -10.61 16.53 2.23
CA PHE A 253 -9.78 17.01 1.13
C PHE A 253 -10.59 17.90 0.17
N ALA A 254 -10.04 19.07 -0.15
CA ALA A 254 -10.78 20.13 -0.85
C ALA A 254 -11.26 19.74 -2.26
N LEU A 255 -10.57 18.84 -2.95
CA LEU A 255 -10.88 18.45 -4.33
C LEU A 255 -11.76 17.19 -4.42
N SER A 256 -11.40 16.11 -3.72
CA SER A 256 -12.11 14.83 -3.77
C SER A 256 -13.33 14.81 -2.83
N GLY A 257 -13.32 15.63 -1.78
CA GLY A 257 -14.25 15.53 -0.66
C GLY A 257 -14.07 14.27 0.19
N ALA A 258 -12.95 13.55 0.04
CA ALA A 258 -12.60 12.42 0.90
C ALA A 258 -12.39 12.90 2.34
N ASN A 259 -12.57 12.00 3.31
CA ASN A 259 -12.19 12.29 4.69
C ASN A 259 -10.67 12.52 4.78
N SER A 260 -10.24 13.45 5.63
CA SER A 260 -8.83 13.65 5.96
C SER A 260 -8.57 13.32 7.43
N ALA A 261 -7.45 12.67 7.71
CA ALA A 261 -7.01 12.31 9.05
C ALA A 261 -6.34 13.49 9.78
N SER A 262 -5.87 13.24 11.00
CA SER A 262 -4.82 14.02 11.66
C SER A 262 -3.45 13.51 11.24
N GLN A 263 -2.37 14.28 11.44
CA GLN A 263 -1.02 13.84 11.07
C GLN A 263 -0.54 12.57 11.84
N PHE A 264 -0.94 12.41 13.11
CA PHE A 264 -0.68 11.20 13.90
C PHE A 264 -2.01 10.50 14.14
N ASP A 265 -2.48 9.76 13.13
CA ASP A 265 -3.82 9.23 13.02
C ASP A 265 -3.99 7.82 13.57
N THR A 266 -2.94 7.03 13.77
CA THR A 266 -3.08 5.62 14.19
C THR A 266 -2.24 5.25 15.40
N GLU A 267 -2.75 4.35 16.25
CA GLU A 267 -2.00 3.82 17.39
C GLU A 267 -1.25 2.54 17.02
N PHE A 268 0.06 2.53 17.29
CA PHE A 268 0.91 1.34 17.15
C PHE A 268 1.62 1.04 18.47
N THR A 269 1.64 -0.23 18.82
CA THR A 269 2.47 -0.76 19.90
C THR A 269 3.83 -1.13 19.35
N TYR A 270 4.86 -0.51 19.91
CA TYR A 270 6.26 -0.78 19.64
C TYR A 270 6.81 -1.70 20.71
N THR A 271 7.53 -2.73 20.28
CA THR A 271 8.18 -3.70 21.17
C THR A 271 9.64 -3.85 20.79
N LEU A 272 10.53 -3.62 21.74
CA LEU A 272 11.97 -3.87 21.61
C LEU A 272 12.29 -5.25 22.17
N SER A 273 13.03 -6.06 21.41
CA SER A 273 13.43 -7.39 21.85
C SER A 273 14.86 -7.74 21.43
N GLN A 274 15.52 -8.57 22.26
CA GLN A 274 16.84 -9.12 21.97
C GLN A 274 16.93 -10.55 22.49
N GLY A 275 17.41 -11.48 21.66
CA GLY A 275 17.54 -12.89 22.06
C GLY A 275 16.22 -13.56 22.48
N GLY A 276 15.09 -13.09 21.93
CA GLY A 276 13.75 -13.59 22.26
C GLY A 276 13.15 -13.02 23.56
N GLN A 277 13.83 -12.10 24.24
CA GLN A 277 13.30 -11.40 25.42
C GLN A 277 12.83 -10.00 25.06
N THR A 278 11.63 -9.63 25.53
CA THR A 278 11.12 -8.26 25.47
C THR A 278 11.90 -7.37 26.43
N LEU A 279 12.51 -6.31 25.91
CA LEU A 279 13.25 -5.32 26.68
C LEU A 279 12.35 -4.15 27.10
N TRP A 280 11.46 -3.72 26.20
CA TRP A 280 10.59 -2.56 26.40
C TRP A 280 9.39 -2.63 25.45
N SER A 281 8.28 -2.00 25.83
CA SER A 281 7.13 -1.80 24.95
C SER A 281 6.32 -0.57 25.34
N ALA A 282 5.89 0.21 24.36
CA ALA A 282 4.92 1.29 24.53
C ALA A 282 4.02 1.43 23.30
N THR A 283 2.92 2.18 23.44
CA THR A 283 1.97 2.46 22.35
C THR A 283 1.99 3.94 22.06
N TYR A 284 2.17 4.30 20.79
CA TYR A 284 2.26 5.69 20.35
C TYR A 284 1.32 5.98 19.18
N PRO A 285 0.71 7.19 19.14
CA PRO A 285 0.23 7.78 17.91
C PRO A 285 1.38 7.82 16.90
N THR A 286 1.16 7.30 15.70
CA THR A 286 2.18 7.08 14.70
C THR A 286 1.88 7.88 13.45
N LEU A 287 2.92 8.53 12.92
CA LEU A 287 2.99 9.05 11.57
C LEU A 287 3.89 8.11 10.75
N PHE A 288 3.36 7.58 9.65
CA PHE A 288 4.17 6.90 8.64
C PHE A 288 4.66 7.92 7.62
N ASP A 289 5.97 8.07 7.51
CA ASP A 289 6.60 9.19 6.82
C ASP A 289 7.68 8.69 5.86
N THR A 290 7.38 8.66 4.56
CA THR A 290 8.37 8.28 3.53
C THR A 290 9.46 9.32 3.31
N GLY A 291 9.26 10.57 3.74
CA GLY A 291 10.27 11.64 3.71
C GLY A 291 11.27 11.56 4.87
N THR A 292 10.90 10.91 5.97
CA THR A 292 11.81 10.66 7.10
C THR A 292 12.70 9.43 6.83
N PRO A 293 14.05 9.56 6.91
CA PRO A 293 14.94 8.47 6.57
C PRO A 293 14.98 7.36 7.63
N ASP A 294 14.88 7.71 8.91
CA ASP A 294 15.06 6.86 10.08
C ASP A 294 13.76 6.65 10.88
N ILE A 295 13.87 6.07 12.08
CA ILE A 295 12.73 5.82 12.95
C ILE A 295 12.91 6.65 14.22
N MET A 296 11.90 7.44 14.57
CA MET A 296 11.90 8.25 15.77
C MET A 296 10.80 7.76 16.71
N LEU A 297 11.20 7.21 17.87
CA LEU A 297 10.31 6.98 19.00
C LEU A 297 10.43 8.19 19.93
N ILE A 298 9.45 9.09 19.85
CA ILE A 298 9.44 10.33 20.59
C ILE A 298 8.87 10.06 21.97
N ASP A 299 9.76 10.09 22.97
CA ASP A 299 9.47 9.83 24.39
C ASP A 299 9.93 11.05 25.20
N ASN A 300 8.97 11.74 25.86
CA ASN A 300 9.24 12.88 26.75
C ASN A 300 9.34 12.49 28.24
N ASP A 301 10.08 11.42 28.55
CA ASP A 301 10.41 10.87 29.87
C ASP A 301 9.38 9.87 30.47
N ASP A 302 8.81 8.98 29.65
CA ASP A 302 7.80 7.98 30.02
C ASP A 302 8.35 6.57 30.35
N GLY A 303 9.61 6.23 30.04
CA GLY A 303 10.18 4.99 30.58
C GLY A 303 11.45 4.40 29.99
N PHE A 304 12.06 4.96 28.94
CA PHE A 304 13.35 4.49 28.42
C PHE A 304 14.51 5.37 28.94
N PRO A 305 15.65 4.81 29.41
CA PRO A 305 16.77 5.65 29.81
C PRO A 305 17.26 6.47 28.60
N PRO A 306 17.38 7.81 28.73
CA PRO A 306 17.64 8.68 27.60
C PRO A 306 18.97 8.37 26.90
N GLY A 307 18.93 8.27 25.58
CA GLY A 307 20.08 8.09 24.69
C GLY A 307 19.64 8.32 23.25
N SER A 308 20.47 8.97 22.42
CA SER A 308 20.04 9.48 21.10
C SER A 308 19.68 8.39 20.07
N ALA A 309 20.08 7.14 20.29
CA ALA A 309 19.78 6.02 19.39
C ALA A 309 19.87 4.66 20.12
N LEU A 310 19.10 3.69 19.64
CA LEU A 310 19.11 2.30 20.08
C LEU A 310 20.40 1.60 19.63
N ASN A 311 20.93 0.70 20.47
CA ASN A 311 22.09 -0.11 20.09
C ASN A 311 21.78 -0.99 18.86
N PRO A 312 22.75 -1.23 17.96
CA PRO A 312 22.55 -2.12 16.81
C PRO A 312 22.20 -3.55 17.23
N GLY A 313 21.38 -4.23 16.43
CA GLY A 313 21.04 -5.64 16.65
C GLY A 313 19.86 -5.88 17.60
N ILE A 314 19.13 -4.84 18.00
CA ILE A 314 17.87 -4.95 18.75
C ILE A 314 16.73 -5.01 17.74
N THR A 315 15.80 -5.94 17.93
CA THR A 315 14.62 -6.05 17.06
C THR A 315 13.54 -5.08 17.54
N LEU A 316 13.15 -4.14 16.69
CA LEU A 316 11.97 -3.30 16.87
C LEU A 316 10.80 -3.94 16.13
N THR A 317 9.70 -4.20 16.82
CA THR A 317 8.45 -4.67 16.22
C THR A 317 7.37 -3.61 16.42
N ALA A 318 6.80 -3.11 15.32
CA ALA A 318 5.61 -2.25 15.34
C ALA A 318 4.37 -3.09 15.02
N THR A 319 3.36 -2.99 15.87
CA THR A 319 2.09 -3.73 15.71
C THR A 319 0.94 -2.75 15.92
N GLY A 320 0.08 -2.61 14.91
CA GLY A 320 -1.14 -1.79 15.03
C GLY A 320 -1.94 -2.18 16.29
N ALA A 321 -2.43 -1.19 17.05
CA ALA A 321 -3.09 -1.40 18.34
C ALA A 321 -4.54 -1.91 18.18
N VAL A 322 -4.73 -2.97 17.41
CA VAL A 322 -6.01 -3.63 17.15
C VAL A 322 -5.88 -5.15 17.31
N ALA A 323 -6.99 -5.82 17.62
CA ALA A 323 -6.99 -7.26 17.82
C ALA A 323 -6.59 -8.00 16.53
N GLY A 324 -5.66 -8.94 16.64
CA GLY A 324 -5.20 -9.77 15.51
C GLY A 324 -4.21 -9.09 14.56
N ALA A 325 -3.78 -7.86 14.85
CA ALA A 325 -2.74 -7.18 14.08
C ALA A 325 -1.46 -8.01 13.99
N GLN A 326 -0.87 -8.02 12.78
CA GLN A 326 0.41 -8.66 12.52
C GLN A 326 1.56 -7.67 12.80
N GLY A 327 2.58 -8.07 13.55
CA GLY A 327 3.73 -7.22 13.79
C GLY A 327 4.65 -7.11 12.55
N SER A 328 5.17 -5.91 12.29
CA SER A 328 6.26 -5.66 11.35
C SER A 328 7.54 -5.41 12.12
N SER A 329 8.62 -6.13 11.79
CA SER A 329 9.86 -6.09 12.55
C SER A 329 11.05 -5.66 11.69
N ILE A 330 11.92 -4.85 12.29
CA ILE A 330 13.26 -4.56 11.76
C ILE A 330 14.32 -4.80 12.84
N VAL A 331 15.58 -4.89 12.42
CA VAL A 331 16.74 -4.93 13.33
C VAL A 331 17.42 -3.57 13.29
N SER A 332 17.64 -2.97 14.46
CA SER A 332 18.24 -1.64 14.59
C SER A 332 19.65 -1.58 13.97
N GLY A 333 19.89 -0.53 13.19
CA GLY A 333 21.15 -0.22 12.53
C GLY A 333 22.14 0.56 13.41
N ASP A 334 23.34 0.82 12.88
CA ASP A 334 24.36 1.64 13.52
C ASP A 334 24.18 3.13 13.17
N PRO A 335 23.96 4.02 14.15
CA PRO A 335 23.82 5.46 13.91
C PRO A 335 25.09 6.14 13.41
N ASN A 336 26.21 5.43 13.22
CA ASN A 336 27.45 5.97 12.67
C ASN A 336 27.88 5.32 11.34
N SER A 337 27.21 4.26 10.86
CA SER A 337 27.61 3.56 9.64
C SER A 337 26.50 2.71 9.02
N GLY A 338 26.55 2.50 7.70
CA GLY A 338 25.64 1.58 7.00
C GLY A 338 24.24 2.18 6.75
N ASP A 339 23.23 1.32 6.81
CA ASP A 339 21.84 1.67 6.51
C ASP A 339 21.21 2.51 7.64
N TYR A 340 21.09 3.80 7.40
CA TYR A 340 20.49 4.73 8.33
C TYR A 340 18.97 4.55 8.43
N SER A 341 18.32 3.90 7.44
CA SER A 341 16.87 3.70 7.47
C SER A 341 16.38 2.72 8.53
N ASN A 342 17.30 1.94 9.11
CA ASN A 342 17.01 1.06 10.24
C ASN A 342 17.49 1.63 11.58
N VAL A 343 17.98 2.87 11.62
CA VAL A 343 18.37 3.53 12.87
C VAL A 343 17.11 3.93 13.63
N VAL A 344 17.09 3.61 14.93
CA VAL A 344 15.97 3.91 15.82
C VAL A 344 16.45 4.95 16.84
N GLY A 345 16.05 6.20 16.65
CA GLY A 345 16.18 7.27 17.63
C GLY A 345 15.15 7.13 18.74
N ILE A 346 15.55 7.41 19.98
CA ILE A 346 14.65 7.41 21.15
C ILE A 346 14.87 8.70 21.94
N GLY A 347 13.78 9.38 22.29
CA GLY A 347 13.80 10.54 23.19
C GLY A 347 13.07 11.76 22.62
N PRO A 348 13.21 12.92 23.26
CA PRO A 348 12.44 14.10 22.89
C PRO A 348 12.89 14.66 21.55
N TYR A 349 11.93 15.11 20.75
CA TYR A 349 12.17 15.71 19.44
C TYR A 349 11.35 16.99 19.29
N GLY A 350 12.01 18.14 19.14
CA GLY A 350 11.38 19.38 18.67
C GLY A 350 10.15 19.90 19.44
N GLY A 351 9.89 19.43 20.66
CA GLY A 351 8.66 19.74 21.41
C GLY A 351 7.41 18.98 20.93
N PHE A 352 7.57 17.94 20.12
CA PHE A 352 6.48 17.02 19.77
C PHE A 352 6.01 16.23 21.00
N PRO A 353 4.70 15.93 21.11
CA PRO A 353 4.18 15.05 22.15
C PRO A 353 4.68 13.61 21.93
N ASP A 354 4.45 12.75 22.92
CA ASP A 354 4.79 11.33 22.83
C ASP A 354 4.12 10.70 21.61
N SER A 355 4.94 10.23 20.68
CA SER A 355 4.52 9.81 19.34
C SER A 355 5.62 9.00 18.66
N ALA A 356 5.31 8.42 17.51
CA ALA A 356 6.30 7.77 16.67
C ALA A 356 6.25 8.35 15.25
N ILE A 357 7.42 8.58 14.66
CA ILE A 357 7.57 8.80 13.23
C ILE A 357 8.31 7.58 12.71
N TYR A 358 7.60 6.74 11.95
CA TYR A 358 8.20 5.56 11.33
C TYR A 358 8.50 5.89 9.88
N GLY A 359 9.80 6.04 9.60
CA GLY A 359 10.31 6.40 8.28
C GLY A 359 10.09 5.35 7.19
N ILE A 360 10.77 5.58 6.07
CA ILE A 360 10.69 4.78 4.84
C ILE A 360 10.89 3.27 5.04
N SER A 361 11.63 2.83 6.07
CA SER A 361 11.89 1.41 6.31
C SER A 361 10.63 0.60 6.61
N PHE A 362 9.55 1.21 7.11
CA PHE A 362 8.27 0.50 7.25
C PHE A 362 7.72 0.07 5.88
N PHE A 363 7.84 0.95 4.88
CA PHE A 363 7.36 0.77 3.51
C PHE A 363 8.22 -0.22 2.70
N PHE A 364 9.49 -0.40 3.07
CA PHE A 364 10.33 -1.48 2.52
C PHE A 364 9.94 -2.87 3.01
N HIS A 365 9.19 -2.95 4.11
CA HIS A 365 8.70 -4.21 4.66
C HIS A 365 7.20 -4.41 4.44
N ASN A 366 6.46 -3.35 4.12
CA ASN A 366 5.01 -3.39 3.99
C ASN A 366 4.51 -2.48 2.87
N ALA A 367 3.45 -2.91 2.20
CA ALA A 367 2.53 -1.98 1.57
C ALA A 367 1.65 -1.33 2.65
N VAL A 368 1.38 -0.03 2.51
CA VAL A 368 0.58 0.77 3.43
C VAL A 368 -0.60 1.37 2.67
N MET A 369 -1.82 1.14 3.15
CA MET A 369 -3.05 1.69 2.58
C MET A 369 -3.63 2.76 3.49
N TYR A 370 -3.90 3.92 2.91
CA TYR A 370 -4.68 4.99 3.52
C TYR A 370 -6.11 4.91 2.98
N ASP A 371 -6.99 4.25 3.73
CA ASP A 371 -8.38 4.04 3.35
C ASP A 371 -9.25 5.18 3.91
N LEU A 372 -9.31 6.26 3.14
CA LEU A 372 -10.00 7.50 3.50
C LEU A 372 -11.51 7.30 3.64
N GLU A 373 -12.10 6.40 2.84
CA GLU A 373 -13.54 6.11 2.92
C GLU A 373 -13.91 5.44 4.25
N ASN A 374 -13.10 4.48 4.71
CA ASN A 374 -13.32 3.78 5.98
C ASN A 374 -12.58 4.41 7.17
N GLN A 375 -11.82 5.49 6.96
CA GLN A 375 -11.08 6.20 8.00
C GLN A 375 -10.11 5.28 8.75
N GLN A 376 -9.25 4.59 8.01
CA GLN A 376 -8.29 3.64 8.57
C GLN A 376 -6.99 3.63 7.77
N THR A 377 -5.90 3.35 8.47
CA THR A 377 -4.58 3.09 7.88
C THR A 377 -4.26 1.61 8.07
N ALA A 378 -3.90 0.93 6.99
CA ALA A 378 -3.74 -0.52 6.96
C ALA A 378 -2.38 -0.91 6.37
N TYR A 379 -1.86 -2.08 6.74
CA TYR A 379 -0.58 -2.56 6.23
C TYR A 379 -0.54 -4.06 6.01
N THR A 380 0.36 -4.49 5.15
CA THR A 380 0.55 -5.89 4.75
C THR A 380 1.96 -6.12 4.24
N PRO A 381 2.58 -7.27 4.51
CA PRO A 381 3.91 -7.58 3.98
C PRO A 381 3.88 -7.98 2.50
N PHE A 382 2.68 -8.17 1.92
CA PHE A 382 2.52 -8.41 0.49
C PHE A 382 2.80 -7.13 -0.30
N PHE A 383 3.53 -7.26 -1.41
CA PHE A 383 3.58 -6.22 -2.44
C PHE A 383 2.34 -6.32 -3.30
N VAL A 384 1.56 -5.24 -3.38
CA VAL A 384 0.24 -5.21 -3.99
C VAL A 384 0.33 -4.74 -5.44
N THR A 385 -0.45 -5.35 -6.32
CA THR A 385 -0.57 -4.90 -7.71
C THR A 385 -1.98 -5.13 -8.22
N GLU A 386 -2.49 -4.15 -8.97
CA GLU A 386 -3.78 -4.23 -9.66
C GLU A 386 -3.64 -4.72 -11.11
N ALA A 387 -2.41 -5.00 -11.56
CA ALA A 387 -2.13 -5.31 -12.95
C ALA A 387 -2.97 -6.49 -13.48
N PRO A 388 -3.73 -6.30 -14.58
CA PRO A 388 -4.47 -7.38 -15.19
C PRO A 388 -3.53 -8.37 -15.89
N ILE A 389 -3.80 -9.66 -15.74
CA ILE A 389 -2.99 -10.74 -16.34
C ILE A 389 -3.88 -11.54 -17.29
N THR A 390 -3.46 -11.68 -18.54
CA THR A 390 -4.25 -12.35 -19.61
C THR A 390 -3.57 -13.60 -20.18
N SER A 391 -2.36 -13.90 -19.69
CA SER A 391 -1.55 -15.07 -20.06
C SER A 391 -1.38 -16.01 -18.87
N SER A 392 -0.67 -17.13 -19.07
CA SER A 392 -0.20 -17.92 -17.94
C SER A 392 0.65 -17.07 -16.99
N LEU A 393 0.55 -17.39 -15.69
CA LEU A 393 1.32 -16.76 -14.62
C LEU A 393 2.05 -17.83 -13.82
N ASP A 394 3.37 -17.68 -13.74
CA ASP A 394 4.22 -18.48 -12.86
C ASP A 394 4.70 -17.58 -11.70
N VAL A 395 4.20 -17.84 -10.49
CA VAL A 395 4.56 -17.14 -9.26
C VAL A 395 5.80 -17.82 -8.68
N THR A 396 6.94 -17.15 -8.81
CA THR A 396 8.23 -17.64 -8.34
C THR A 396 8.60 -17.04 -6.98
N PRO A 397 9.50 -17.66 -6.20
CA PRO A 397 9.98 -17.08 -4.93
C PRO A 397 10.67 -15.72 -5.11
N ALA A 398 11.22 -15.44 -6.29
CA ALA A 398 11.91 -14.19 -6.58
C ALA A 398 10.95 -12.98 -6.62
N MET A 399 9.64 -13.22 -6.74
CA MET A 399 8.63 -12.17 -6.68
C MET A 399 8.36 -11.69 -5.25
N GLY A 400 8.81 -12.43 -4.23
CA GLY A 400 8.50 -12.15 -2.83
C GLY A 400 7.06 -12.53 -2.47
N LEU A 401 6.49 -11.86 -1.46
CA LEU A 401 5.08 -12.02 -1.07
C LEU A 401 4.21 -11.22 -2.04
N LEU A 402 3.60 -11.88 -3.01
CA LEU A 402 2.87 -11.19 -4.08
C LEU A 402 1.36 -11.08 -3.78
N GLY A 403 0.84 -9.85 -3.70
CA GLY A 403 -0.59 -9.54 -3.59
C GLY A 403 -1.18 -9.11 -4.93
N LEU A 404 -2.11 -9.88 -5.49
CA LEU A 404 -2.73 -9.63 -6.79
C LEU A 404 -4.20 -9.23 -6.61
N ALA A 405 -4.46 -7.93 -6.69
CA ALA A 405 -5.82 -7.37 -6.74
C ALA A 405 -6.37 -7.32 -8.17
N GLY A 406 -5.49 -7.30 -9.18
CA GLY A 406 -5.86 -7.39 -10.58
C GLY A 406 -6.47 -8.74 -10.96
N ASN A 407 -7.31 -8.74 -12.00
CA ASN A 407 -7.94 -9.97 -12.49
C ASN A 407 -6.97 -10.76 -13.38
N ILE A 408 -6.82 -12.06 -13.11
CA ILE A 408 -6.22 -13.03 -14.01
C ILE A 408 -7.33 -13.62 -14.90
N SER A 409 -7.10 -13.67 -16.22
CA SER A 409 -8.08 -14.09 -17.22
C SER A 409 -7.43 -14.86 -18.38
N GLY A 410 -8.25 -15.40 -19.28
CA GLY A 410 -7.79 -16.15 -20.46
C GLY A 410 -7.64 -17.65 -20.21
N THR A 411 -6.95 -18.35 -21.11
CA THR A 411 -6.81 -19.82 -21.03
C THR A 411 -5.51 -20.28 -20.37
N GLY A 412 -4.70 -19.34 -19.90
CA GLY A 412 -3.42 -19.61 -19.25
C GLY A 412 -3.56 -20.33 -17.91
N THR A 413 -2.48 -20.95 -17.47
CA THR A 413 -2.39 -21.61 -16.16
C THR A 413 -1.92 -20.62 -15.10
N LEU A 414 -2.33 -20.84 -13.85
CA LEU A 414 -1.70 -20.25 -12.68
C LEU A 414 -0.84 -21.31 -12.00
N GLN A 415 0.48 -21.11 -11.96
CA GLN A 415 1.41 -21.95 -11.24
C GLN A 415 2.02 -21.15 -10.09
N VAL A 416 1.82 -21.59 -8.86
CA VAL A 416 2.62 -21.15 -7.71
C VAL A 416 3.74 -22.15 -7.53
N GLU A 417 4.97 -21.72 -7.74
CA GLU A 417 6.15 -22.57 -7.64
C GLU A 417 6.48 -22.89 -6.16
N ALA A 418 7.45 -23.79 -5.96
CA ALA A 418 7.91 -24.12 -4.62
C ALA A 418 8.48 -22.87 -3.94
N ASN A 419 7.99 -22.54 -2.75
CA ASN A 419 8.27 -21.29 -2.00
C ASN A 419 7.77 -20.00 -2.68
N GLY A 420 7.00 -20.11 -3.77
CA GLY A 420 6.25 -18.98 -4.31
C GLY A 420 5.07 -18.65 -3.40
N VAL A 421 4.74 -17.37 -3.26
CA VAL A 421 3.63 -16.90 -2.42
C VAL A 421 2.79 -15.92 -3.20
N ALA A 422 1.50 -16.23 -3.35
CA ALA A 422 0.53 -15.34 -3.97
C ALA A 422 -0.75 -15.23 -3.13
N ASN A 423 -1.24 -14.00 -2.91
CA ASN A 423 -2.55 -13.72 -2.35
C ASN A 423 -3.43 -13.06 -3.41
N LEU A 424 -4.46 -13.75 -3.91
CA LEU A 424 -5.36 -13.22 -4.93
C LEU A 424 -6.60 -12.62 -4.27
N SER A 425 -6.91 -11.37 -4.60
CA SER A 425 -8.18 -10.74 -4.20
C SER A 425 -9.04 -10.29 -5.38
N GLY A 426 -8.49 -10.32 -6.60
CA GLY A 426 -9.27 -10.13 -7.82
C GLY A 426 -10.20 -11.31 -8.13
N THR A 427 -11.31 -11.04 -8.82
CA THR A 427 -12.22 -12.09 -9.31
C THR A 427 -11.65 -12.66 -10.60
N ASN A 428 -10.89 -13.75 -10.49
CA ASN A 428 -10.19 -14.33 -11.63
C ASN A 428 -11.11 -15.22 -12.46
N THR A 429 -10.93 -15.17 -13.78
CA THR A 429 -11.77 -15.84 -14.80
C THR A 429 -10.95 -16.70 -15.76
N TYR A 430 -9.70 -17.00 -15.41
CA TYR A 430 -8.88 -17.88 -16.23
C TYR A 430 -9.42 -19.31 -16.18
N THR A 431 -9.35 -20.01 -17.31
CA THR A 431 -9.88 -21.38 -17.44
C THR A 431 -8.81 -22.46 -17.38
N GLY A 432 -7.53 -22.08 -17.46
CA GLY A 432 -6.42 -23.02 -17.26
C GLY A 432 -6.39 -23.57 -15.84
N ALA A 433 -5.53 -24.56 -15.60
CA ALA A 433 -5.42 -25.16 -14.28
C ALA A 433 -4.67 -24.25 -13.30
N THR A 434 -5.04 -24.34 -12.03
CA THR A 434 -4.29 -23.78 -10.90
C THR A 434 -3.43 -24.89 -10.30
N ARG A 435 -2.15 -24.60 -10.07
CA ARG A 435 -1.18 -25.54 -9.51
C ARG A 435 -0.42 -24.87 -8.39
N VAL A 436 -0.42 -25.46 -7.21
CA VAL A 436 0.36 -25.00 -6.06
C VAL A 436 1.38 -26.07 -5.74
N ALA A 437 2.65 -25.83 -6.08
CA ALA A 437 3.72 -26.78 -5.83
C ALA A 437 3.99 -26.95 -4.32
N ALA A 438 4.70 -28.02 -3.96
CA ALA A 438 5.13 -28.24 -2.58
C ALA A 438 5.86 -27.02 -2.01
N ASN A 439 5.51 -26.62 -0.78
CA ASN A 439 5.96 -25.40 -0.10
C ASN A 439 5.54 -24.07 -0.77
N GLY A 440 4.78 -24.10 -1.87
CA GLY A 440 4.12 -22.90 -2.38
C GLY A 440 2.87 -22.57 -1.56
N TRP A 441 2.50 -21.29 -1.53
CA TRP A 441 1.30 -20.80 -0.85
C TRP A 441 0.45 -19.95 -1.79
N LEU A 442 -0.83 -20.31 -1.92
CA LEU A 442 -1.82 -19.55 -2.66
C LEU A 442 -2.98 -19.20 -1.73
N GLY A 443 -3.17 -17.91 -1.44
CA GLY A 443 -4.31 -17.39 -0.72
C GLY A 443 -5.36 -16.80 -1.64
N LEU A 444 -6.63 -16.89 -1.26
CA LEU A 444 -7.72 -16.06 -1.77
C LEU A 444 -8.25 -15.15 -0.65
N ALA A 445 -8.51 -13.89 -0.96
CA ALA A 445 -8.98 -12.90 0.01
C ALA A 445 -10.13 -12.03 -0.54
N GLY A 446 -11.05 -11.65 0.33
CA GLY A 446 -12.21 -10.80 0.00
C GLY A 446 -13.01 -11.39 -1.17
N PRO A 447 -13.18 -10.65 -2.29
CA PRO A 447 -13.90 -11.11 -3.49
C PRO A 447 -13.07 -12.02 -4.41
N GLY A 448 -11.89 -12.46 -3.96
CA GLY A 448 -10.98 -13.33 -4.70
C GLY A 448 -11.64 -14.63 -5.12
N SER A 449 -11.56 -14.96 -6.42
CA SER A 449 -12.17 -16.17 -6.98
C SER A 449 -11.27 -16.82 -8.03
N ILE A 450 -11.36 -18.14 -8.17
CA ILE A 450 -10.75 -18.96 -9.23
C ILE A 450 -11.74 -19.99 -9.79
N ALA A 451 -13.04 -19.69 -9.72
CA ALA A 451 -14.12 -20.64 -9.96
C ALA A 451 -14.09 -21.33 -11.34
N ASP A 452 -13.58 -20.64 -12.36
CA ASP A 452 -13.48 -21.14 -13.72
C ASP A 452 -12.24 -22.02 -13.98
N SER A 453 -11.30 -22.08 -13.03
CA SER A 453 -10.11 -22.91 -13.13
C SER A 453 -10.47 -24.37 -13.38
N SER A 454 -9.92 -24.94 -14.44
CA SER A 454 -10.25 -26.31 -14.89
C SER A 454 -9.98 -27.38 -13.82
N ASN A 455 -8.98 -27.15 -12.96
CA ASN A 455 -8.63 -27.99 -11.82
C ASN A 455 -7.71 -27.19 -10.87
N VAL A 456 -7.85 -27.42 -9.57
CA VAL A 456 -6.92 -26.90 -8.56
C VAL A 456 -6.10 -28.06 -8.00
N GLN A 457 -4.84 -28.15 -8.41
CA GLN A 457 -3.88 -29.12 -7.88
C GLN A 457 -3.07 -28.47 -6.76
N VAL A 458 -3.17 -28.99 -5.54
CA VAL A 458 -2.55 -28.46 -4.33
C VAL A 458 -1.59 -29.48 -3.76
N ASP A 459 -0.29 -29.25 -3.96
CA ASP A 459 0.80 -29.98 -3.32
C ASP A 459 1.47 -29.14 -2.21
N GLY A 460 1.21 -27.83 -2.18
CA GLY A 460 1.57 -26.87 -1.12
C GLY A 460 0.38 -26.49 -0.25
N VAL A 461 0.09 -25.20 -0.13
CA VAL A 461 -1.05 -24.67 0.65
C VAL A 461 -1.97 -23.84 -0.24
N PHE A 462 -3.27 -24.17 -0.21
CA PHE A 462 -4.34 -23.33 -0.73
C PHE A 462 -5.18 -22.79 0.42
N ASP A 463 -5.16 -21.48 0.63
CA ASP A 463 -5.78 -20.81 1.77
C ASP A 463 -6.96 -19.95 1.32
N ILE A 464 -8.16 -20.27 1.81
CA ILE A 464 -9.39 -19.52 1.50
C ILE A 464 -9.99 -18.87 2.74
N SER A 465 -9.27 -18.89 3.87
CA SER A 465 -9.72 -18.40 5.18
C SER A 465 -10.07 -16.91 5.19
N ARG A 466 -9.67 -16.17 4.15
CA ARG A 466 -9.92 -14.73 4.01
C ARG A 466 -10.98 -14.40 2.94
N THR A 467 -11.62 -15.38 2.34
CA THR A 467 -12.68 -15.15 1.34
C THR A 467 -13.97 -14.69 2.00
N SER A 468 -14.67 -13.74 1.37
CA SER A 468 -15.93 -13.20 1.90
C SER A 468 -17.17 -13.85 1.29
N HIS A 469 -17.00 -14.98 0.60
CA HIS A 469 -18.05 -15.73 -0.08
C HIS A 469 -17.68 -17.22 -0.13
N THR A 470 -18.62 -18.06 -0.57
CA THR A 470 -18.29 -19.46 -0.91
C THR A 470 -17.24 -19.49 -2.00
N THR A 471 -16.14 -20.19 -1.77
CA THR A 471 -15.09 -20.40 -2.75
C THR A 471 -15.47 -21.57 -3.65
N ASP A 472 -15.95 -21.26 -4.84
CA ASP A 472 -16.19 -22.28 -5.86
C ASP A 472 -14.87 -22.65 -6.57
N ILE A 473 -14.64 -23.94 -6.77
CA ILE A 473 -13.66 -24.49 -7.71
C ILE A 473 -14.29 -25.65 -8.47
N ARG A 474 -13.75 -26.00 -9.64
CA ARG A 474 -14.28 -27.13 -10.42
C ARG A 474 -13.94 -28.47 -9.78
N SER A 475 -12.65 -28.72 -9.57
CA SER A 475 -12.13 -29.97 -9.00
C SER A 475 -10.89 -29.68 -8.16
N LEU A 476 -10.66 -30.53 -7.15
CA LEU A 476 -9.50 -30.50 -6.26
C LEU A 476 -8.63 -31.74 -6.49
N SER A 477 -7.31 -31.61 -6.35
CA SER A 477 -6.37 -32.74 -6.43
C SER A 477 -5.05 -32.39 -5.75
N GLY A 478 -4.19 -33.39 -5.53
CA GLY A 478 -2.86 -33.19 -4.93
C GLY A 478 -2.75 -33.71 -3.50
N SER A 479 -1.64 -33.43 -2.84
CA SER A 479 -1.32 -33.99 -1.51
C SER A 479 -1.02 -32.95 -0.42
N GLY A 480 -1.32 -31.67 -0.67
CA GLY A 480 -1.03 -30.55 0.22
C GLY A 480 -2.13 -30.26 1.25
N TYR A 481 -2.26 -28.99 1.62
CA TYR A 481 -3.25 -28.52 2.58
C TYR A 481 -4.22 -27.52 1.95
N VAL A 482 -5.49 -27.62 2.31
CA VAL A 482 -6.47 -26.55 2.08
C VAL A 482 -6.88 -25.97 3.42
N ALA A 483 -6.54 -24.70 3.66
CA ALA A 483 -6.91 -23.97 4.87
C ALA A 483 -8.23 -23.23 4.65
N LEU A 484 -9.26 -23.64 5.39
CA LEU A 484 -10.63 -23.15 5.21
C LEU A 484 -10.96 -21.98 6.14
N GLY A 485 -10.35 -21.90 7.32
CA GLY A 485 -10.80 -21.01 8.38
C GLY A 485 -12.25 -21.30 8.76
N ASP A 486 -13.13 -20.30 8.61
CA ASP A 486 -14.58 -20.41 8.70
C ASP A 486 -15.27 -20.37 7.31
N ALA A 487 -14.49 -20.34 6.23
CA ALA A 487 -14.99 -20.26 4.86
C ALA A 487 -15.55 -21.59 4.34
N THR A 488 -16.28 -21.51 3.22
CA THR A 488 -16.84 -22.68 2.53
C THR A 488 -16.13 -22.90 1.20
N LEU A 489 -15.57 -24.10 1.01
CA LEU A 489 -15.11 -24.60 -0.29
C LEU A 489 -16.23 -25.40 -0.97
N ASN A 490 -16.50 -25.12 -2.24
CA ASN A 490 -17.48 -25.84 -3.05
C ASN A 490 -16.86 -26.40 -4.34
N LEU A 491 -16.93 -27.72 -4.51
CA LEU A 491 -16.51 -28.44 -5.71
C LEU A 491 -17.70 -28.61 -6.65
N THR A 492 -17.67 -27.91 -7.77
CA THR A 492 -18.81 -27.80 -8.70
C THR A 492 -18.87 -28.88 -9.78
N ALA A 493 -17.72 -29.47 -10.11
CA ALA A 493 -17.58 -30.50 -11.12
C ALA A 493 -16.41 -31.42 -10.79
N ALA A 494 -16.40 -31.95 -9.55
CA ALA A 494 -15.31 -32.74 -9.02
C ALA A 494 -15.02 -33.97 -9.89
N ASN A 495 -13.74 -34.23 -10.11
CA ASN A 495 -13.28 -35.43 -10.79
C ASN A 495 -11.88 -35.86 -10.30
N GLY A 496 -11.49 -35.36 -9.13
CA GLY A 496 -10.14 -35.43 -8.61
C GLY A 496 -9.97 -36.42 -7.47
N ARG A 497 -8.71 -36.55 -7.07
CA ARG A 497 -8.26 -37.28 -5.90
C ARG A 497 -7.38 -36.34 -5.10
N PHE A 498 -7.81 -36.03 -3.88
CA PHE A 498 -7.04 -35.26 -2.92
C PHE A 498 -6.53 -36.19 -1.81
N ASP A 499 -5.22 -36.40 -1.82
CA ASP A 499 -4.50 -37.19 -0.83
C ASP A 499 -4.12 -36.37 0.41
N GLY A 500 -4.28 -35.04 0.33
CA GLY A 500 -3.98 -34.08 1.39
C GLY A 500 -5.08 -33.91 2.44
N SER A 501 -5.00 -32.81 3.18
CA SER A 501 -5.93 -32.50 4.28
C SER A 501 -6.62 -31.15 4.09
N LEU A 502 -7.94 -31.13 4.26
CA LEU A 502 -8.71 -29.91 4.50
C LEU A 502 -8.74 -29.63 6.01
N VAL A 503 -8.44 -28.39 6.41
CA VAL A 503 -8.27 -27.99 7.81
C VAL A 503 -8.91 -26.64 8.11
N ASP A 504 -9.32 -26.45 9.36
CA ASP A 504 -9.61 -25.11 9.90
C ASP A 504 -8.29 -24.30 10.03
N GLY A 505 -8.39 -22.98 10.27
CA GLY A 505 -7.24 -22.09 10.32
C GLY A 505 -6.84 -21.56 8.93
N GLY A 506 -5.60 -21.11 8.80
CA GLY A 506 -5.11 -20.33 7.67
C GLY A 506 -4.63 -18.96 8.14
N LEU A 507 -4.41 -18.06 7.20
CA LEU A 507 -3.84 -16.74 7.48
C LEU A 507 -4.73 -15.89 8.42
N SER A 508 -6.05 -16.01 8.34
CA SER A 508 -6.98 -15.35 9.30
C SER A 508 -7.32 -16.20 10.53
N GLY A 509 -6.83 -17.44 10.61
CA GLY A 509 -7.29 -18.40 11.61
C GLY A 509 -8.72 -18.88 11.33
N GLY A 510 -9.55 -18.95 12.37
CA GLY A 510 -10.95 -19.37 12.26
C GLY A 510 -11.17 -20.89 12.39
N VAL A 511 -12.42 -21.25 12.71
CA VAL A 511 -12.89 -22.64 12.81
C VAL A 511 -14.26 -22.76 12.17
N GLY A 512 -14.65 -23.99 11.85
CA GLY A 512 -15.96 -24.29 11.28
C GLY A 512 -15.96 -24.28 9.77
N GLY A 513 -14.81 -24.42 9.12
CA GLY A 513 -14.70 -24.48 7.66
C GLY A 513 -15.59 -25.57 7.07
N HIS A 514 -16.11 -25.34 5.87
CA HIS A 514 -17.08 -26.21 5.22
C HIS A 514 -16.55 -26.75 3.89
N LEU A 515 -16.90 -28.00 3.58
CA LEU A 515 -16.74 -28.58 2.24
C LEU A 515 -18.12 -28.88 1.64
N ILE A 516 -18.33 -28.52 0.39
CA ILE A 516 -19.49 -28.92 -0.40
C ILE A 516 -19.01 -29.62 -1.68
N VAL A 517 -19.47 -30.83 -1.95
CA VAL A 517 -19.35 -31.50 -3.25
C VAL A 517 -20.68 -31.36 -3.97
N SER A 518 -20.86 -30.31 -4.76
CA SER A 518 -22.14 -30.00 -5.39
C SER A 518 -22.37 -30.75 -6.71
N GLY A 519 -21.29 -31.11 -7.40
CA GLY A 519 -21.33 -31.89 -8.63
C GLY A 519 -20.06 -32.70 -8.87
N GLY A 520 -20.19 -33.83 -9.57
CA GLY A 520 -19.07 -34.70 -9.90
C GLY A 520 -18.75 -35.72 -8.81
N SER A 521 -17.55 -36.31 -8.84
CA SER A 521 -17.07 -37.29 -7.86
C SER A 521 -15.70 -36.89 -7.34
N GLU A 522 -15.59 -36.63 -6.04
CA GLU A 522 -14.32 -36.33 -5.35
C GLU A 522 -13.86 -37.55 -4.56
N LEU A 523 -12.57 -37.89 -4.63
CA LEU A 523 -11.94 -38.89 -3.76
C LEU A 523 -11.06 -38.21 -2.71
N LEU A 524 -11.46 -38.29 -1.44
CA LEU A 524 -10.64 -37.84 -0.31
C LEU A 524 -10.00 -39.04 0.37
N THR A 525 -8.66 -39.06 0.43
CA THR A 525 -7.94 -40.16 1.08
C THR A 525 -7.16 -39.73 2.33
N GLY A 526 -6.92 -38.44 2.52
CA GLY A 526 -6.29 -37.90 3.72
C GLY A 526 -7.27 -37.68 4.88
N ASP A 527 -6.72 -37.35 6.04
CA ASP A 527 -7.50 -37.00 7.24
C ASP A 527 -7.86 -35.52 7.19
N ASN A 528 -9.16 -35.23 7.19
CA ASN A 528 -9.67 -33.86 7.11
C ASN A 528 -10.19 -33.42 8.47
N SER A 529 -9.57 -32.39 9.03
CA SER A 529 -9.76 -31.98 10.42
C SER A 529 -10.63 -30.73 10.60
N PHE A 530 -11.10 -30.11 9.52
CA PHE A 530 -12.06 -29.01 9.59
C PHE A 530 -13.31 -29.40 10.38
N THR A 531 -13.86 -28.45 11.14
CA THR A 531 -14.90 -28.75 12.12
C THR A 531 -16.32 -28.51 11.62
N GLY A 532 -16.48 -27.78 10.51
CA GLY A 532 -17.78 -27.57 9.86
C GLY A 532 -18.28 -28.80 9.09
N PRO A 533 -19.55 -28.81 8.65
CA PRO A 533 -20.13 -29.94 7.94
C PRO A 533 -19.58 -30.12 6.53
N THR A 534 -19.58 -31.38 6.08
CA THR A 534 -19.39 -31.78 4.68
C THR A 534 -20.75 -31.96 4.01
N GLY A 535 -21.06 -31.17 2.99
CA GLY A 535 -22.27 -31.31 2.19
C GLY A 535 -22.02 -32.09 0.90
N ILE A 536 -22.89 -33.04 0.58
CA ILE A 536 -22.85 -33.77 -0.69
C ILE A 536 -24.17 -33.47 -1.41
N GLY A 537 -24.08 -32.72 -2.50
CA GLY A 537 -25.24 -32.31 -3.30
C GLY A 537 -25.85 -33.49 -4.06
N ALA A 538 -27.09 -33.33 -4.54
CA ALA A 538 -27.81 -34.40 -5.25
C ALA A 538 -27.10 -34.93 -6.52
N ASN A 539 -26.21 -34.13 -7.11
CA ASN A 539 -25.39 -34.50 -8.27
C ASN A 539 -23.91 -34.74 -7.90
N GLY A 540 -23.59 -34.73 -6.61
CA GLY A 540 -22.25 -34.95 -6.07
C GLY A 540 -22.07 -36.37 -5.56
N ALA A 541 -20.83 -36.84 -5.63
CA ALA A 541 -20.36 -38.06 -5.01
C ALA A 541 -19.07 -37.76 -4.23
N LEU A 542 -18.99 -38.23 -3.00
CA LEU A 542 -17.77 -38.19 -2.20
C LEU A 542 -17.34 -39.63 -1.90
N VAL A 543 -16.20 -40.03 -2.45
CA VAL A 543 -15.55 -41.28 -2.08
C VAL A 543 -14.55 -40.97 -0.97
N LEU A 544 -14.75 -41.55 0.20
CA LEU A 544 -13.91 -41.30 1.37
C LEU A 544 -13.13 -42.57 1.74
N THR A 545 -11.80 -42.53 1.69
CA THR A 545 -10.93 -43.57 2.28
C THR A 545 -10.10 -43.05 3.45
N GLY A 546 -10.10 -41.73 3.69
CA GLY A 546 -9.53 -41.10 4.87
C GLY A 546 -10.58 -40.82 5.95
N ALA A 547 -10.43 -39.71 6.68
CA ALA A 547 -11.33 -39.30 7.75
C ALA A 547 -11.96 -37.92 7.51
N LEU A 548 -13.13 -37.69 8.12
CA LEU A 548 -13.79 -36.40 8.28
C LEU A 548 -14.07 -36.19 9.77
N THR A 549 -13.62 -35.07 10.34
CA THR A 549 -13.97 -34.69 11.71
C THR A 549 -15.40 -34.13 11.79
N GLY A 550 -15.79 -33.28 10.84
CA GLY A 550 -17.12 -32.69 10.78
C GLY A 550 -18.22 -33.68 10.34
N ASN A 551 -19.48 -33.31 10.62
CA ASN A 551 -20.65 -34.12 10.21
C ASN A 551 -20.85 -34.10 8.69
N ALA A 552 -21.36 -35.20 8.12
CA ALA A 552 -21.75 -35.26 6.72
C ALA A 552 -23.27 -35.06 6.54
N ILE A 553 -23.66 -34.18 5.60
CA ILE A 553 -25.03 -33.99 5.13
C ILE A 553 -25.09 -34.50 3.68
N ASN A 554 -25.72 -35.65 3.48
CA ASN A 554 -25.72 -36.33 2.19
C ASN A 554 -27.07 -36.26 1.48
N LEU A 555 -27.09 -35.62 0.30
CA LEU A 555 -28.19 -35.67 -0.66
C LEU A 555 -27.82 -36.41 -1.96
N GLY A 556 -26.56 -36.84 -2.10
CA GLY A 556 -26.00 -37.53 -3.26
C GLY A 556 -25.45 -38.91 -2.90
N LEU A 557 -24.22 -39.20 -3.34
CA LEU A 557 -23.53 -40.47 -3.05
C LEU A 557 -22.37 -40.25 -2.06
N LEU A 558 -22.34 -41.04 -0.99
CA LEU A 558 -21.23 -41.14 -0.03
C LEU A 558 -20.79 -42.59 0.08
#